data_AF-A0A3D1ZAH3-F1
#
_entry.id   AF-A0A3D1ZAH3-F1
#
_cell.length_a   1.000
_cell.length_b   1.000
_cell.length_c   1.000
_cell.angle_alpha   90.00
_cell.angle_beta   90.00
_cell.angle_gamma   90.00
#
_symmetry.space_group_name_H-M   'P 1'
#
loop_
_entity.id
_entity.type
_entity.pdbx_description
1 polymer ?
#
loop_
_entity_poly.entity_id
_entity_poly.type
_entity_poly.pdbx_seq_one_letter_code
_entity_poly.pdbx_strand_id
1 'polypeptide(L)'
;ILDVRDNPGGLLNSVINVVSMFIEDRLVLYEVDGSGRRTDHKSTGNGEFADFPMVLLANGFSASASEILAGALQDYDRAPVIGDTTFGKGSVNILRRLENGGGLYLTFAKWFTPEGRPIEGIGIDPDIEVVSRDSQKADIDQLNKANETLESIVAGKGALGSARP
;
A
#
# COMPACT_ATOMS: atom_id res chain seq x y z
N ILE A 1 -9.56 -5.48 -10.19
CA ILE A 1 -9.46 -4.25 -9.37
C ILE A 1 -9.33 -4.69 -7.92
N LEU A 2 -8.31 -4.22 -7.22
CA LEU A 2 -8.12 -4.43 -5.79
C LEU A 2 -8.50 -3.13 -5.07
N ASP A 3 -9.60 -3.14 -4.32
CA ASP A 3 -10.14 -1.93 -3.69
C ASP A 3 -9.82 -1.91 -2.19
N VAL A 4 -9.04 -0.91 -1.77
CA VAL A 4 -8.70 -0.66 -0.36
C VAL A 4 -9.15 0.73 0.10
N ARG A 5 -10.07 1.38 -0.63
CA ARG A 5 -10.72 2.60 -0.15
C ARG A 5 -11.42 2.32 1.18
N ASP A 6 -11.33 3.28 2.10
CA ASP A 6 -11.87 3.20 3.45
C ASP A 6 -11.36 2.02 4.29
N ASN A 7 -10.25 1.39 3.88
CA ASN A 7 -9.62 0.31 4.62
C ASN A 7 -8.53 0.86 5.57
N PRO A 8 -8.75 0.87 6.89
CA PRO A 8 -7.82 1.44 7.86
C PRO A 8 -6.57 0.57 8.11
N GLY A 9 -6.43 -0.52 7.34
CA GLY A 9 -5.35 -1.48 7.42
C GLY A 9 -5.71 -2.72 8.24
N GLY A 10 -4.71 -3.30 8.89
CA GLY A 10 -4.88 -4.57 9.59
C GLY A 10 -3.54 -5.12 10.06
N LEU A 11 -3.42 -6.44 10.06
CA LEU A 11 -2.21 -7.13 10.51
C LEU A 11 -1.11 -7.06 9.45
N LEU A 12 0.12 -6.78 9.89
CA LEU A 12 1.30 -6.73 9.02
C LEU A 12 1.50 -8.03 8.21
N ASN A 13 1.36 -9.18 8.88
CA ASN A 13 1.51 -10.48 8.21
C ASN A 13 0.43 -10.72 7.15
N SER A 14 -0.78 -10.17 7.33
CA SER A 14 -1.85 -10.29 6.34
C SER A 14 -1.48 -9.54 5.06
N VAL A 15 -0.97 -8.31 5.16
CA VAL A 15 -0.54 -7.57 3.96
C VAL A 15 0.69 -8.20 3.31
N ILE A 16 1.66 -8.69 4.09
CA ILE A 16 2.82 -9.42 3.52
C ILE A 16 2.34 -10.62 2.68
N ASN A 17 1.40 -11.40 3.21
CA ASN A 17 0.85 -12.54 2.48
C ASN A 17 0.11 -12.11 1.21
N VAL A 18 -0.72 -11.05 1.26
CA VAL A 18 -1.44 -10.55 0.08
C VAL A 18 -0.48 -10.02 -0.97
N VAL A 19 0.51 -9.20 -0.60
CA VAL A 19 1.52 -8.70 -1.55
C VAL A 19 2.29 -9.86 -2.19
N SER A 20 2.62 -10.89 -1.41
CA SER A 20 3.33 -12.08 -1.88
C SER A 20 2.57 -12.94 -2.90
N MET A 21 1.27 -12.71 -3.07
CA MET A 21 0.50 -13.31 -4.15
C MET A 21 0.85 -12.69 -5.51
N PHE A 22 1.40 -11.46 -5.54
CA PHE A 22 1.63 -10.68 -6.76
C PHE A 22 3.11 -10.40 -7.04
N ILE A 23 3.99 -10.64 -6.08
CA ILE A 23 5.45 -10.50 -6.22
C ILE A 23 6.17 -11.70 -5.61
N GLU A 24 7.34 -12.05 -6.15
CA GLU A 24 8.17 -13.17 -5.70
C GLU A 24 9.60 -12.71 -5.37
N ASP A 25 10.16 -13.26 -4.28
CA ASP A 25 11.51 -12.99 -3.75
C ASP A 25 11.89 -11.49 -3.70
N ARG A 26 10.96 -10.66 -3.24
CA ARG A 26 11.10 -9.21 -3.20
C ARG A 26 10.78 -8.63 -1.84
N LEU A 27 11.32 -7.44 -1.56
CA LEU A 27 11.02 -6.69 -0.35
C LEU A 27 9.56 -6.21 -0.40
N VAL A 28 8.76 -6.44 0.63
CA VAL A 28 7.39 -5.88 0.73
C VAL A 28 7.43 -4.53 1.41
N LEU A 29 8.18 -4.44 2.50
CA LEU A 29 8.43 -3.20 3.23
C LEU A 29 9.70 -3.36 4.06
N TYR A 30 10.17 -2.26 4.62
CA TYR A 30 11.08 -2.32 5.77
C TYR A 30 10.63 -1.35 6.87
N GLU A 31 10.98 -1.69 8.11
CA GLU A 31 10.78 -0.82 9.26
C GLU A 31 12.12 -0.30 9.80
N VAL A 32 12.13 0.93 10.29
CA VAL A 32 13.28 1.53 11.00
C VAL A 32 12.84 1.88 12.41
N ASP A 33 13.49 1.28 13.42
CA ASP A 33 13.19 1.51 14.82
C ASP A 33 13.85 2.78 15.38
N GLY A 34 13.50 3.16 16.61
CA GLY A 34 14.05 4.35 17.28
C GLY A 34 15.57 4.35 17.49
N SER A 35 16.26 3.23 17.28
CA SER A 35 17.73 3.14 17.30
C SER A 35 18.36 3.27 15.90
N GLY A 36 17.54 3.41 14.87
CA GLY A 36 17.97 3.43 13.47
C GLY A 36 18.18 2.04 12.87
N ARG A 37 17.81 0.96 13.58
CA ARG A 37 17.95 -0.40 13.06
C ARG A 37 16.83 -0.68 12.06
N ARG A 38 17.24 -1.19 10.89
CA ARG A 38 16.36 -1.60 9.80
C ARG A 38 16.00 -3.08 9.92
N THR A 39 14.72 -3.40 9.75
CA THR A 39 14.20 -4.76 9.63
C THR A 39 13.45 -4.89 8.31
N ASP A 40 13.86 -5.86 7.49
CA ASP A 40 13.27 -6.11 6.17
C ASP A 40 12.19 -7.18 6.26
N HIS A 41 11.06 -6.92 5.60
CA HIS A 41 9.97 -7.88 5.43
C HIS A 41 9.86 -8.25 3.96
N LYS A 42 10.30 -9.47 3.62
CA LYS A 42 10.24 -9.99 2.25
C LYS A 42 8.94 -10.75 1.98
N SER A 43 8.63 -10.91 0.70
CA SER A 43 7.55 -11.77 0.24
C SER A 43 7.78 -13.21 0.69
N THR A 44 6.71 -13.88 1.12
CA THR A 44 6.72 -15.26 1.61
C THR A 44 6.08 -16.25 0.62
N GLY A 45 5.49 -15.74 -0.45
CA GLY A 45 4.84 -16.48 -1.52
C GLY A 45 5.66 -16.51 -2.81
N ASN A 46 5.11 -17.18 -3.81
CA ASN A 46 5.73 -17.44 -5.12
C ASN A 46 5.16 -16.55 -6.24
N GLY A 47 4.45 -15.46 -5.91
CA GLY A 47 3.86 -14.58 -6.93
C GLY A 47 2.87 -15.29 -7.86
N GLU A 48 1.98 -16.13 -7.32
CA GLU A 48 0.99 -16.90 -8.10
C GLU A 48 0.24 -16.08 -9.16
N PHE A 49 -0.01 -14.80 -8.87
CA PHE A 49 -0.69 -13.86 -9.75
C PHE A 49 0.25 -12.76 -10.26
N ALA A 50 1.56 -13.00 -10.39
CA ALA A 50 2.53 -11.98 -10.83
C ALA A 50 2.17 -11.35 -12.19
N ASP A 51 1.62 -12.14 -13.12
CA ASP A 51 1.29 -11.68 -14.48
C ASP A 51 -0.18 -11.23 -14.63
N PHE A 52 -0.99 -11.28 -13.57
CA PHE A 52 -2.43 -10.98 -13.67
C PHE A 52 -2.67 -9.47 -13.87
N PRO A 53 -3.42 -9.02 -14.89
CA PRO A 53 -3.74 -7.60 -15.03
C PRO A 53 -4.48 -7.06 -13.80
N MET A 54 -4.00 -5.97 -13.21
CA MET A 54 -4.63 -5.38 -12.04
C MET A 54 -4.40 -3.86 -11.92
N VAL A 55 -5.24 -3.25 -11.11
CA VAL A 55 -5.14 -1.86 -10.64
C VAL A 55 -5.59 -1.84 -9.18
N LEU A 56 -5.10 -0.87 -8.42
CA LEU A 56 -5.45 -0.69 -7.00
C LEU A 56 -6.22 0.62 -6.80
N LEU A 57 -7.32 0.57 -6.05
CA LEU A 57 -8.06 1.75 -5.62
C LEU A 57 -7.72 2.10 -4.16
N ALA A 58 -7.39 3.37 -3.91
CA ALA A 58 -7.09 3.88 -2.58
C ALA A 58 -7.63 5.31 -2.40
N ASN A 59 -7.86 5.71 -1.14
CA ASN A 59 -8.29 7.06 -0.80
C ASN A 59 -7.66 7.54 0.52
N GLY A 60 -7.98 8.76 0.94
CA GLY A 60 -7.50 9.34 2.20
C GLY A 60 -7.89 8.58 3.49
N PHE A 61 -8.74 7.55 3.39
CA PHE A 61 -9.08 6.67 4.51
C PHE A 61 -8.39 5.30 4.43
N SER A 62 -7.70 5.01 3.32
CA SER A 62 -6.77 3.88 3.22
C SER A 62 -5.56 4.14 4.11
N ALA A 63 -5.32 3.27 5.09
CA ALA A 63 -4.28 3.49 6.09
C ALA A 63 -3.47 2.22 6.43
N SER A 64 -2.29 2.38 7.03
CA SER A 64 -1.50 1.29 7.63
C SER A 64 -1.19 0.19 6.62
N ALA A 65 -1.61 -1.05 6.88
CA ALA A 65 -1.40 -2.18 5.98
C ALA A 65 -1.91 -1.93 4.54
N SER A 66 -2.96 -1.12 4.36
CA SER A 66 -3.44 -0.74 3.02
C SER A 66 -2.40 0.08 2.25
N GLU A 67 -1.62 0.90 2.96
CA GLU A 67 -0.58 1.76 2.39
C GLU A 67 0.68 0.96 2.05
N ILE A 68 1.01 -0.06 2.86
CA ILE A 68 2.04 -1.04 2.50
C ILE A 68 1.66 -1.76 1.20
N LEU A 69 0.41 -2.20 1.08
CA LEU A 69 -0.08 -2.89 -0.11
C LEU A 69 0.02 -1.99 -1.35
N ALA A 70 -0.49 -0.75 -1.25
CA ALA A 70 -0.42 0.23 -2.33
C ALA A 70 1.04 0.55 -2.69
N GLY A 71 1.87 0.91 -1.71
CA GLY A 71 3.26 1.29 -1.91
C GLY A 71 4.11 0.16 -2.50
N ALA A 72 3.98 -1.07 -1.98
CA ALA A 72 4.77 -2.21 -2.47
C ALA A 72 4.40 -2.60 -3.91
N LEU A 73 3.11 -2.62 -4.24
CA LEU A 73 2.67 -2.93 -5.61
C LEU A 73 3.02 -1.79 -6.58
N GLN A 74 2.95 -0.54 -6.13
CA GLN A 74 3.33 0.63 -6.92
C GLN A 74 4.84 0.66 -7.21
N ASP A 75 5.68 0.46 -6.20
CA ASP A 75 7.15 0.49 -6.31
C ASP A 75 7.71 -0.58 -7.27
N TYR A 76 6.96 -1.65 -7.53
CA TYR A 76 7.35 -2.69 -8.48
C TYR A 76 6.66 -2.59 -9.83
N ASP A 77 5.99 -1.47 -10.11
CA ASP A 77 5.14 -1.30 -11.29
C ASP A 77 4.13 -2.46 -11.45
N ARG A 78 3.71 -3.05 -10.34
CA ARG A 78 2.84 -4.23 -10.36
C ARG A 78 1.39 -3.84 -10.56
N ALA A 79 0.96 -2.73 -9.95
CA ALA A 79 -0.38 -2.19 -10.09
C ALA A 79 -0.32 -0.66 -10.00
N PRO A 80 -0.91 0.09 -10.95
CA PRO A 80 -1.09 1.51 -10.75
C PRO A 80 -2.12 1.74 -9.63
N VAL A 81 -1.82 2.70 -8.76
CA VAL A 81 -2.69 3.18 -7.70
C VAL A 81 -3.55 4.31 -8.26
N ILE A 82 -4.86 4.21 -8.09
CA ILE A 82 -5.84 5.16 -8.62
C ILE A 82 -6.68 5.67 -7.45
N GLY A 83 -6.87 6.99 -7.37
CA GLY A 83 -7.73 7.62 -6.37
C GLY A 83 -7.11 8.86 -5.75
N ASP A 84 -6.98 8.87 -4.42
CA ASP A 84 -6.45 10.00 -3.63
C ASP A 84 -5.27 9.55 -2.77
N THR A 85 -4.44 10.49 -2.32
CA THR A 85 -3.33 10.21 -1.41
C THR A 85 -3.85 9.52 -0.14
N THR A 86 -3.16 8.46 0.28
CA THR A 86 -3.57 7.67 1.45
C THR A 86 -3.34 8.41 2.77
N PHE A 87 -3.85 7.85 3.88
CA PHE A 87 -3.91 8.53 5.17
C PHE A 87 -2.54 8.94 5.77
N GLY A 88 -1.48 8.16 5.54
CA GLY A 88 -0.15 8.38 6.10
C GLY A 88 0.08 7.75 7.48
N LYS A 89 -0.50 6.59 7.75
CA LYS A 89 -0.25 5.83 8.99
C LYS A 89 0.82 4.77 8.75
N GLY A 90 2.07 5.18 8.81
CA GLY A 90 3.23 4.34 8.56
C GLY A 90 4.00 3.95 9.82
N SER A 91 3.32 3.74 10.95
CA SER A 91 3.99 3.56 12.25
C SER A 91 3.61 2.26 12.94
N VAL A 92 4.61 1.63 13.56
CA VAL A 92 4.43 0.38 14.31
C VAL A 92 4.27 0.71 15.78
N ASN A 93 3.15 0.25 16.33
CA ASN A 93 2.80 0.50 17.71
C ASN A 93 2.87 -0.79 18.53
N ILE A 94 3.43 -0.70 19.73
CA ILE A 94 3.47 -1.79 20.69
C ILE A 94 2.69 -1.44 21.93
N LEU A 95 1.96 -2.42 22.45
CA LEU A 95 1.37 -2.36 23.78
C LEU A 95 2.29 -3.08 24.77
N ARG A 96 2.87 -2.34 25.70
CA ARG A 96 3.63 -2.88 26.84
C ARG A 96 2.74 -2.86 28.06
N ARG A 97 2.42 -4.02 28.61
CA ARG A 97 1.69 -4.14 29.88
C ARG A 97 2.62 -3.78 31.04
N LEU A 98 2.11 -3.02 31.99
CA LEU A 98 2.82 -2.60 33.19
C LEU A 98 2.40 -3.48 34.38
N GLU A 99 3.27 -3.61 35.38
CA GLU A 99 3.03 -4.47 36.55
C GLU A 99 1.80 -4.03 37.37
N ASN A 100 1.47 -2.74 37.34
CA ASN A 100 0.27 -2.19 38.01
C ASN A 100 -1.04 -2.45 37.26
N GLY A 101 -1.02 -3.26 36.19
CA GLY A 101 -2.19 -3.55 35.35
C GLY A 101 -2.47 -2.52 34.26
N GLY A 102 -1.69 -1.43 34.19
CA GLY A 102 -1.76 -0.43 33.12
C GLY A 102 -1.12 -0.90 31.81
N GLY A 103 -1.16 -0.05 30.79
CA GLY A 103 -0.52 -0.29 29.50
C GLY A 103 0.10 0.97 28.91
N LEU A 104 1.29 0.82 28.36
CA LEU A 104 1.96 1.84 27.55
C LEU A 104 1.79 1.46 26.07
N TYR A 105 1.10 2.32 25.32
CA TYR A 105 1.00 2.21 23.88
C TYR A 105 1.97 3.21 23.25
N LEU A 106 3.01 2.71 22.59
CA LEU A 106 4.03 3.57 22.00
C LEU A 106 4.32 3.19 20.55
N THR A 107 4.58 4.19 19.73
CA THR A 107 5.20 4.01 18.42
C THR A 107 6.68 3.68 18.62
N PHE A 108 7.15 2.58 18.03
CA PHE A 108 8.55 2.17 18.17
C PHE A 108 9.32 2.13 16.85
N ALA A 109 8.62 2.12 15.71
CA ALA A 109 9.23 2.10 14.39
C ALA A 109 8.36 2.80 13.34
N LYS A 110 8.99 3.16 12.22
CA LYS A 110 8.33 3.68 11.01
C LYS A 110 8.52 2.74 9.84
N TRP A 111 7.51 2.62 9.00
CA TRP A 111 7.49 1.84 7.77
C TRP A 111 7.90 2.66 6.57
N PHE A 112 8.56 1.97 5.65
CA PHE A 112 9.00 2.46 4.36
C PHE A 112 8.64 1.44 3.28
N THR A 113 8.28 1.94 2.11
CA THR A 113 8.06 1.12 0.92
C THR A 113 9.37 0.50 0.43
N PRO A 114 9.35 -0.45 -0.52
CA PRO A 114 10.57 -1.05 -1.07
C PRO A 114 11.62 -0.07 -1.60
N GLU A 115 11.19 1.01 -2.26
CA GLU A 115 12.06 2.10 -2.76
C GLU A 115 12.43 3.13 -1.68
N GLY A 116 11.97 2.92 -0.45
CA GLY A 116 12.33 3.73 0.71
C GLY A 116 11.50 4.99 0.89
N ARG A 117 10.29 5.03 0.33
CA ARG A 117 9.35 6.13 0.60
C ARG A 117 8.81 5.99 2.03
N PRO A 118 8.93 7.04 2.88
CA PRO A 118 8.32 7.04 4.20
C PRO A 118 6.79 7.14 4.08
N ILE A 119 6.07 6.30 4.83
CA ILE A 119 4.60 6.32 4.84
C ILE A 119 4.06 7.27 5.92
N GLU A 120 4.69 7.31 7.09
CA GLU A 120 4.19 8.06 8.25
C GLU A 120 4.12 9.58 7.98
N GLY A 121 2.92 10.14 8.09
CA GLY A 121 2.61 11.56 7.92
C GLY A 121 2.57 12.04 6.47
N ILE A 122 2.78 11.14 5.49
CA ILE A 122 2.84 11.48 4.06
C ILE A 122 1.79 10.69 3.28
N GLY A 123 1.72 9.38 3.49
CA GLY A 123 0.89 8.48 2.70
C GLY A 123 1.55 8.04 1.40
N ILE A 124 0.75 7.42 0.54
CA ILE A 124 1.10 6.95 -0.79
C ILE A 124 0.30 7.76 -1.78
N ASP A 125 0.99 8.52 -2.64
CA ASP A 125 0.35 9.25 -3.73
C ASP A 125 -0.11 8.28 -4.84
N PRO A 126 -1.27 8.51 -5.45
CA PRO A 126 -1.74 7.70 -6.56
C PRO A 126 -0.91 7.95 -7.83
N ASP A 127 -0.80 6.95 -8.70
CA ASP A 127 -0.28 7.13 -10.06
C ASP A 127 -1.29 7.92 -10.92
N ILE A 128 -2.58 7.76 -10.64
CA ILE A 128 -3.68 8.45 -11.32
C ILE A 128 -4.59 9.07 -10.26
N GLU A 129 -4.45 10.36 -10.04
CA GLU A 129 -5.29 11.12 -9.12
C GLU A 129 -6.70 11.31 -9.70
N VAL A 130 -7.71 10.92 -8.91
CA VAL A 130 -9.14 11.11 -9.20
C VAL A 130 -9.82 11.53 -7.91
N VAL A 131 -10.07 12.83 -7.77
CA VAL A 131 -10.64 13.44 -6.56
C VAL A 131 -11.89 14.25 -6.86
N SER A 132 -12.82 14.28 -5.90
CA SER A 132 -14.04 15.10 -5.97
C SER A 132 -14.45 15.53 -4.57
N ARG A 133 -15.05 16.73 -4.46
CA ARG A 133 -15.61 17.24 -3.19
C ARG A 133 -16.86 16.47 -2.75
N ASP A 134 -17.54 15.86 -3.71
CA ASP A 134 -18.62 14.90 -3.46
C ASP A 134 -18.00 13.50 -3.41
N SER A 135 -18.11 12.83 -2.26
CA SER A 135 -17.53 11.51 -2.03
C SER A 135 -18.16 10.43 -2.89
N GLN A 136 -19.48 10.48 -3.13
CA GLN A 136 -20.13 9.50 -4.00
C GLN A 136 -19.67 9.65 -5.44
N LYS A 137 -19.53 10.90 -5.90
CA LYS A 137 -18.97 11.17 -7.22
C LYS A 137 -17.51 10.72 -7.31
N ALA A 138 -16.71 10.97 -6.27
CA ALA A 138 -15.32 10.51 -6.22
C ALA A 138 -15.26 8.99 -6.38
N ASP A 139 -16.09 8.25 -5.64
CA ASP A 139 -16.07 6.79 -5.66
C ASP A 139 -16.44 6.20 -7.03
N ILE A 140 -17.43 6.79 -7.69
CA ILE A 140 -17.87 6.39 -9.04
C ILE A 140 -16.78 6.70 -10.06
N ASP A 141 -16.22 7.91 -10.04
CA ASP A 141 -15.20 8.34 -11.01
C ASP A 141 -13.93 7.51 -10.87
N GLN A 142 -13.51 7.20 -9.64
CA GLN A 142 -12.38 6.33 -9.34
C GLN A 142 -12.58 4.93 -9.90
N LEU A 143 -13.77 4.33 -9.66
CA LEU A 143 -14.09 3.00 -10.18
C LEU A 143 -14.14 2.99 -11.72
N ASN A 144 -14.76 4.00 -12.34
CA ASN A 144 -14.78 4.15 -13.79
C ASN A 144 -13.35 4.23 -14.35
N LYS A 145 -12.50 5.05 -13.73
CA LYS A 145 -11.11 5.19 -14.15
C LYS A 145 -10.32 3.88 -13.98
N ALA A 146 -10.57 3.14 -12.91
CA ALA A 146 -9.97 1.82 -12.69
C ALA A 146 -10.40 0.80 -13.74
N ASN A 147 -11.68 0.77 -14.13
CA ASN A 147 -12.15 -0.09 -15.22
C ASN A 147 -11.48 0.29 -16.55
N GLU A 148 -11.48 1.56 -16.94
CA GLU A 148 -10.82 2.03 -18.18
C GLU A 148 -9.33 1.66 -18.20
N THR A 149 -8.63 1.86 -17.08
CA THR A 149 -7.20 1.58 -16.97
C THR A 149 -6.95 0.08 -17.06
N LEU A 150 -7.75 -0.74 -16.37
CA LEU A 150 -7.63 -2.19 -16.42
C LEU A 150 -7.93 -2.74 -17.82
N GLU A 151 -8.95 -2.24 -18.51
CA GLU A 151 -9.25 -2.61 -19.90
C GLU A 151 -8.08 -2.27 -20.83
N SER A 152 -7.42 -1.13 -20.64
CA SER A 152 -6.23 -0.75 -21.41
C SER A 152 -5.04 -1.71 -21.17
N ILE A 153 -4.80 -2.10 -19.91
CA ILE A 153 -3.76 -3.07 -19.54
C ILE A 153 -4.07 -4.43 -20.19
N VAL A 154 -5.30 -4.92 -20.06
CA VAL A 154 -5.73 -6.21 -20.64
C VAL A 154 -5.62 -6.21 -22.17
N ALA A 155 -5.92 -5.08 -22.83
CA ALA A 155 -5.79 -4.92 -24.27
C ALA A 155 -4.34 -4.80 -24.76
N GLY A 156 -3.34 -4.84 -23.88
CA GLY A 156 -1.93 -4.66 -24.21
C GLY A 156 -1.59 -3.24 -24.68
N LYS A 157 -2.47 -2.26 -24.41
CA LYS A 157 -2.29 -0.85 -24.77
C LYS A 157 -1.67 -0.02 -23.64
N GLY A 158 -1.60 -0.58 -22.44
CA GLY A 158 -0.82 -0.05 -21.32
C GLY A 158 0.42 -0.90 -21.10
N ALA A 159 1.55 -0.53 -21.70
CA ALA A 159 2.82 -0.92 -21.10
C ALA A 159 2.88 -0.26 -19.72
N LEU A 160 3.07 -1.05 -18.66
CA LEU A 160 3.63 -0.53 -17.41
C LEU A 160 5.06 -0.11 -17.76
N GLY A 161 5.17 1.11 -18.29
CA GLY A 161 6.42 1.70 -18.71
C GLY A 161 7.26 1.92 -17.47
N SER A 162 8.36 1.19 -17.38
CA SER A 162 9.51 1.49 -16.53
C SER A 162 9.93 2.93 -16.78
N ALA A 163 9.45 3.86 -15.96
CA ALA A 163 9.81 5.26 -16.04
C ALA A 163 9.61 5.94 -14.69
N ARG A 164 10.50 5.63 -13.75
CA ARG A 164 10.95 6.62 -12.77
C ARG A 164 12.48 6.62 -12.75
N PRO A 165 13.12 7.81 -12.73
CA PRO A 165 14.56 7.99 -12.93
C PRO A 165 15.43 7.37 -11.84
#